data_AF-A0AAX2HAC7-F1
#
_entry.id   AF-A0AAX2HAC7-F1
#
_cell.length_a   1.000
_cell.length_b   1.000
_cell.length_c   1.000
_cell.angle_alpha   90.00
_cell.angle_beta   90.00
_cell.angle_gamma   90.00
#
_symmetry.space_group_name_H-M   'P 1'
#
loop_
_entity.id
_entity.type
_entity.pdbx_description
1 polymer ?
#
loop_
_entity_poly.entity_id
_entity_poly.type
_entity_poly.pdbx_seq_one_letter_code
_entity_poly.pdbx_strand_id
1 'polypeptide(L)'
;MRAYFYDINSAKKQQAIAGGGENLKDLRHTYSDRQSALRAARAEFNRLQRGSATLSYTLARARPDLIPELTYTLIGVKDEIDEIIWYGGNVLHSLSADNGYIMSLELESKLPEDAVEDLAEENQKTYSGVIAYYRDEKTGTEKTRTAGDQSKPRRLLWLYANKNTAKRAVDREWARMQAAKKEAANPTASGT
;
A
#
# COMPACT_ATOMS: atom_id res chain seq x y z
N MET A 1 -9.80 -1.33 9.84
CA MET A 1 -9.55 -2.17 11.04
C MET A 1 -10.06 -1.48 12.26
N ARG A 2 -10.70 -2.19 13.19
CA ARG A 2 -11.20 -1.65 14.45
C ARG A 2 -10.64 -2.47 15.62
N ALA A 3 -10.05 -1.79 16.59
CA ALA A 3 -9.56 -2.35 17.85
C ALA A 3 -10.34 -1.72 19.01
N TYR A 4 -10.41 -2.42 20.14
CA TYR A 4 -11.14 -1.94 21.31
C TYR A 4 -10.20 -1.74 22.50
N PHE A 5 -10.52 -0.76 23.35
CA PHE A 5 -9.84 -0.53 24.62
C PHE A 5 -10.84 -0.12 25.71
N TYR A 6 -10.44 -0.21 26.97
CA TYR A 6 -11.24 0.31 28.08
C TYR A 6 -10.76 1.70 28.48
N ASP A 7 -11.67 2.64 28.60
CA ASP A 7 -11.38 3.93 29.23
C ASP A 7 -11.33 3.75 30.75
N ILE A 8 -10.17 4.06 31.34
CA ILE A 8 -9.89 3.90 32.77
C ILE A 8 -10.85 4.76 33.61
N ASN A 9 -11.28 5.92 33.10
CA ASN A 9 -12.13 6.84 33.84
C ASN A 9 -13.61 6.48 33.77
N SER A 10 -14.04 5.83 32.68
CA SER A 10 -15.46 5.56 32.46
C SER A 10 -15.83 4.07 32.49
N ALA A 11 -14.85 3.16 32.60
CA ALA A 11 -15.01 1.71 32.46
C ALA A 11 -15.78 1.28 31.19
N LYS A 12 -15.83 2.15 30.17
CA LYS A 12 -16.55 1.89 28.92
C LYS A 12 -15.57 1.37 27.88
N LYS A 13 -16.06 0.41 27.10
CA LYS A 13 -15.35 -0.09 25.92
C LYS A 13 -15.44 0.98 24.81
N GLN A 14 -14.29 1.51 24.41
CA GLN A 14 -14.13 2.44 23.31
C GLN A 14 -13.43 1.77 22.13
N GLN A 15 -13.51 2.39 20.95
CA GLN A 15 -12.95 1.86 19.71
C GLN A 15 -11.86 2.77 19.15
N ALA A 16 -10.83 2.16 18.58
CA ALA A 16 -9.81 2.82 17.78
C ALA A 16 -9.86 2.23 16.35
N ILE A 17 -9.90 3.10 15.34
CA ILE A 17 -10.06 2.71 13.94
C ILE A 17 -8.82 3.12 13.14
N ALA A 18 -8.36 2.22 12.27
CA ALA A 18 -7.35 2.49 11.25
C ALA A 18 -7.90 2.14 9.86
N GLY A 19 -7.77 3.06 8.92
CA GLY A 19 -8.39 2.99 7.59
C GLY A 19 -9.84 3.49 7.57
N GLY A 20 -10.50 3.38 6.42
CA GLY A 20 -11.89 3.82 6.23
C GLY A 20 -12.80 2.73 5.67
N GLY A 21 -14.05 3.09 5.41
CA GLY A 21 -15.06 2.21 4.82
C GLY A 21 -16.14 1.75 5.80
N GLU A 22 -17.22 1.21 5.25
CA GLU A 22 -18.39 0.76 6.02
C GLU A 22 -18.15 -0.61 6.68
N ASN A 23 -17.29 -1.45 6.07
CA ASN A 23 -16.98 -2.79 6.54
C ASN A 23 -15.59 -2.86 7.19
N LEU A 24 -15.54 -2.65 8.51
CA LEU A 24 -14.30 -2.72 9.29
C LEU A 24 -14.17 -4.11 9.94
N LYS A 25 -13.00 -4.75 9.75
CA LYS A 25 -12.63 -5.96 10.48
C LYS A 25 -12.23 -5.64 11.93
N ASP A 26 -12.77 -6.42 12.87
CA ASP A 26 -12.53 -6.29 14.30
C ASP A 26 -11.34 -7.12 14.76
N LEU A 27 -10.46 -6.52 15.57
CA LEU A 27 -9.39 -7.22 16.26
C LEU A 27 -9.98 -7.98 17.45
N ARG A 28 -9.56 -9.24 17.61
CA ARG A 28 -10.07 -10.14 18.66
C ARG A 28 -9.68 -9.69 20.08
N HIS A 29 -8.53 -9.06 20.23
CA HIS A 29 -8.00 -8.63 21.52
C HIS A 29 -8.49 -7.22 21.89
N THR A 30 -8.75 -7.02 23.18
CA THR A 30 -8.99 -5.69 23.77
C THR A 30 -7.71 -5.20 24.43
N TYR A 31 -7.42 -3.91 24.28
CA TYR A 31 -6.17 -3.29 24.74
C TYR A 31 -6.38 -2.43 25.99
N SER A 32 -5.27 -2.10 26.67
CA SER A 32 -5.24 -1.31 27.91
C SER A 32 -5.64 0.16 27.70
N ASP A 33 -5.26 0.73 26.57
CA ASP A 33 -5.39 2.16 26.31
C ASP A 33 -5.60 2.43 24.81
N ARG A 34 -6.01 3.68 24.50
CA ARG A 34 -6.29 4.13 23.14
C ARG A 34 -5.09 4.00 22.21
N GLN A 35 -3.89 4.33 22.69
CA GLN A 35 -2.67 4.34 21.87
C GLN A 35 -2.26 2.92 21.48
N SER A 36 -2.38 1.96 22.40
CA SER A 36 -2.11 0.55 22.17
C SER A 36 -3.13 -0.07 21.20
N ALA A 37 -4.43 0.22 21.36
CA ALA A 37 -5.46 -0.19 20.41
C ALA A 37 -5.21 0.40 19.00
N LEU A 38 -4.84 1.68 18.94
CA LEU A 38 -4.57 2.36 17.67
C LEU A 38 -3.36 1.76 16.95
N ARG A 39 -2.24 1.53 17.67
CA ARG A 39 -1.05 0.87 17.10
C ARG A 39 -1.38 -0.51 16.54
N ALA A 40 -2.17 -1.30 17.25
CA ALA A 40 -2.58 -2.62 16.78
C ALA A 40 -3.49 -2.56 15.54
N ALA A 41 -4.48 -1.66 15.54
CA ALA A 41 -5.35 -1.47 14.38
C ALA A 41 -4.55 -1.03 13.14
N ARG A 42 -3.58 -0.12 13.31
CA ARG A 42 -2.66 0.33 12.25
C ARG A 42 -1.77 -0.81 11.75
N ALA A 43 -1.18 -1.59 12.65
CA ALA A 43 -0.32 -2.72 12.29
C ALA A 43 -1.07 -3.77 11.46
N GLU A 44 -2.28 -4.16 11.86
CA GLU A 44 -3.11 -5.10 11.10
C GLU A 44 -3.59 -4.51 9.77
N PHE A 45 -3.90 -3.21 9.73
CA PHE A 45 -4.29 -2.54 8.49
C PHE A 45 -3.12 -2.53 7.50
N ASN A 46 -1.91 -2.20 7.96
CA ASN A 46 -0.69 -2.23 7.16
C ASN A 46 -0.36 -3.63 6.66
N ARG A 47 -0.55 -4.65 7.50
CA ARG A 47 -0.36 -6.04 7.11
C ARG A 47 -1.30 -6.42 5.96
N LEU A 48 -2.58 -6.04 6.05
CA LEU A 48 -3.55 -6.28 4.99
C LEU A 48 -3.22 -5.49 3.71
N GLN A 49 -2.74 -4.26 3.85
CA GLN A 49 -2.30 -3.46 2.72
C GLN A 49 -1.06 -4.03 2.02
N ARG A 50 -0.05 -4.49 2.76
CA ARG A 50 1.14 -5.16 2.18
C ARG A 50 0.76 -6.41 1.40
N GLY A 51 -0.14 -7.22 1.96
CA GLY A 51 -0.68 -8.41 1.31
C GLY A 51 -1.69 -8.14 0.18
N SER A 52 -1.95 -6.88 -0.19
CA SER A 52 -2.89 -6.55 -1.28
C SER A 52 -2.32 -6.87 -2.67
N ALA A 53 -1.00 -6.94 -2.79
CA ALA A 53 -0.31 -7.35 -4.01
C ALA A 53 0.89 -8.23 -3.66
N THR A 54 0.83 -9.48 -4.11
CA THR A 54 1.90 -10.47 -3.98
C THR A 54 2.37 -10.92 -5.36
N LEU A 55 3.63 -11.33 -5.45
CA LEU A 55 4.25 -11.79 -6.68
C LEU A 55 5.18 -12.97 -6.37
N SER A 56 4.94 -14.11 -7.02
CA SER A 56 5.86 -15.24 -7.02
C SER A 56 6.67 -15.23 -8.32
N TYR A 57 7.99 -15.33 -8.22
CA TYR A 57 8.88 -15.28 -9.37
C TYR A 57 10.01 -16.30 -9.27
N THR A 58 10.15 -17.16 -10.28
CA THR A 58 11.20 -18.19 -10.33
C THR A 58 12.26 -17.83 -11.36
N LEU A 59 13.50 -17.72 -10.91
CA LEU A 59 14.67 -17.53 -11.74
C LEU A 59 15.24 -18.89 -12.15
N ALA A 60 15.38 -19.08 -13.47
CA ALA A 60 16.00 -20.26 -14.06
C ALA A 60 17.49 -20.41 -13.72
N ARG A 61 18.15 -19.30 -13.36
CA ARG A 61 19.49 -19.30 -12.79
C ARG A 61 19.48 -18.49 -11.51
N ALA A 62 19.77 -19.15 -10.40
CA ALA A 62 19.79 -18.50 -9.10
C ALA A 62 20.87 -17.42 -9.00
N ARG A 63 20.53 -16.41 -8.21
CA ARG A 63 21.34 -15.26 -7.84
C ARG A 63 21.50 -15.24 -6.32
N PRO A 64 22.63 -15.74 -5.78
CA PRO A 64 22.83 -15.88 -4.34
C PRO A 64 22.95 -14.54 -3.60
N ASP A 65 23.09 -13.43 -4.34
CA ASP A 65 23.05 -12.06 -3.81
C ASP A 65 21.63 -11.59 -3.46
N LEU A 66 20.58 -12.29 -3.92
CA LEU A 66 19.19 -11.98 -3.56
C LEU A 66 18.84 -12.75 -2.28
N ILE A 67 18.56 -12.02 -1.20
CA ILE A 67 18.22 -12.56 0.13
C ILE A 67 16.88 -11.99 0.62
N PRO A 68 16.20 -12.64 1.57
CA PRO A 68 14.99 -12.09 2.18
C PRO A 68 15.18 -10.68 2.74
N GLU A 69 14.09 -9.95 2.93
CA GLU A 69 14.05 -8.60 3.50
C GLU A 69 14.71 -7.49 2.66
N LEU A 70 15.24 -7.81 1.49
CA LEU A 70 15.66 -6.82 0.50
C LEU A 70 14.47 -6.28 -0.29
N THR A 71 14.68 -5.11 -0.90
CA THR A 71 13.76 -4.55 -1.88
C THR A 71 14.19 -4.84 -3.30
N TYR A 72 13.21 -5.14 -4.16
CA TYR A 72 13.41 -5.56 -5.54
C TYR A 72 12.61 -4.71 -6.51
N THR A 73 13.09 -4.65 -7.76
CA THR A 73 12.37 -4.09 -8.90
C THR A 73 12.47 -5.11 -10.04
N LEU A 74 11.38 -5.34 -10.76
CA LEU A 74 11.35 -6.27 -11.88
C LEU A 74 11.21 -5.48 -13.17
N ILE A 75 12.26 -5.47 -13.98
CA ILE A 75 12.33 -4.67 -15.21
C ILE A 75 11.90 -5.51 -16.41
N GLY A 76 11.10 -4.92 -17.31
CA GLY A 76 10.72 -5.56 -18.58
C GLY A 76 9.61 -6.61 -18.46
N VAL A 77 8.82 -6.53 -17.38
CA VAL A 77 7.58 -7.29 -17.21
C VAL A 77 6.39 -6.40 -17.60
N LYS A 78 5.32 -6.35 -16.79
CA LYS A 78 4.22 -5.40 -16.97
C LYS A 78 4.52 -4.08 -16.27
N ASP A 79 4.10 -2.98 -16.86
CA ASP A 79 4.28 -1.62 -16.31
C ASP A 79 3.84 -1.52 -14.86
N GLU A 80 2.69 -2.10 -14.48
CA GLU A 80 2.20 -2.04 -13.10
C GLU A 80 3.09 -2.76 -12.09
N ILE A 81 3.87 -3.74 -12.54
CA ILE A 81 4.82 -4.51 -11.72
C ILE A 81 6.18 -3.82 -11.67
N ASP A 82 6.63 -3.29 -12.80
CA ASP A 82 7.92 -2.58 -12.95
C ASP A 82 7.89 -1.19 -12.28
N GLU A 83 6.72 -0.54 -12.24
CA GLU A 83 6.54 0.79 -11.67
C GLU A 83 6.82 0.87 -10.16
N ILE A 84 6.74 -0.25 -9.43
CA ILE A 84 6.73 -0.29 -7.96
C ILE A 84 7.91 -1.07 -7.36
N ILE A 85 8.17 -0.78 -6.09
CA ILE A 85 9.15 -1.50 -5.29
C ILE A 85 8.48 -2.68 -4.60
N TRP A 86 9.12 -3.83 -4.72
CA TRP A 86 8.74 -5.09 -4.08
C TRP A 86 9.61 -5.34 -2.85
N TYR A 87 9.07 -6.01 -1.86
CA TYR A 87 9.75 -6.45 -0.64
C TYR A 87 9.87 -7.97 -0.65
N GLY A 88 11.07 -8.48 -0.40
CA GLY A 88 11.34 -9.92 -0.33
C GLY A 88 10.81 -10.55 0.94
N GLY A 89 9.83 -11.44 0.81
CA GLY A 89 9.35 -12.27 1.91
C GLY A 89 10.17 -13.55 2.04
N ASN A 90 10.01 -14.47 1.09
CA ASN A 90 10.68 -15.78 1.10
C ASN A 90 11.58 -15.93 -0.12
N VAL A 91 12.77 -16.49 0.08
CA VAL A 91 13.72 -16.83 -0.98
C VAL A 91 14.09 -18.30 -0.83
N LEU A 92 13.72 -19.10 -1.83
CA LEU A 92 14.00 -20.53 -1.85
C LEU A 92 15.05 -20.84 -2.92
N HIS A 93 16.15 -21.44 -2.50
CA HIS A 93 17.19 -21.97 -3.38
C HIS A 93 16.97 -23.47 -3.60
N SER A 94 17.09 -23.92 -4.85
CA SER A 94 17.02 -25.34 -5.19
C SER A 94 18.14 -25.71 -6.15
N LEU A 95 18.78 -26.86 -5.91
CA LEU A 95 19.82 -27.42 -6.76
C LEU A 95 19.42 -28.85 -7.12
N SER A 96 19.20 -29.12 -8.42
CA SER A 96 18.91 -30.46 -8.92
C SER A 96 19.73 -30.78 -10.17
N ALA A 97 19.85 -32.07 -10.51
CA ALA A 97 20.55 -32.50 -11.72
C ALA A 97 19.84 -32.03 -13.00
N ASP A 98 18.50 -32.03 -12.99
CA ASP A 98 17.69 -31.71 -14.18
C ASP A 98 17.53 -30.20 -14.42
N ASN A 99 17.45 -29.40 -13.35
CA ASN A 99 17.15 -27.96 -13.44
C ASN A 99 18.35 -27.07 -13.08
N GLY A 100 19.45 -27.65 -12.60
CA GLY A 100 20.60 -26.89 -12.12
C GLY A 100 20.27 -26.08 -10.87
N TYR A 101 20.93 -24.92 -10.72
CA TYR A 101 20.75 -24.03 -9.58
C TYR A 101 19.68 -22.96 -9.89
N ILE A 102 18.50 -23.13 -9.31
CA ILE A 102 17.33 -22.24 -9.48
C ILE A 102 16.96 -21.57 -8.16
N MET A 103 16.17 -20.49 -8.24
CA MET A 103 15.58 -19.90 -7.05
C MET A 103 14.18 -19.36 -7.30
N SER A 104 13.36 -19.37 -6.26
CA SER A 104 12.02 -18.80 -6.25
C SER A 104 11.94 -17.69 -5.19
N LEU A 105 11.32 -16.58 -5.57
CA LEU A 105 11.11 -15.40 -4.73
C LEU A 105 9.62 -15.19 -4.50
N GLU A 106 9.24 -15.02 -3.24
CA GLU A 106 7.93 -14.53 -2.83
C GLU A 106 8.06 -13.08 -2.42
N LEU A 107 7.37 -12.21 -3.15
CA LEU A 107 7.49 -10.76 -3.06
C LEU A 107 6.15 -10.13 -2.68
N GLU A 108 6.19 -9.06 -1.90
CA GLU A 108 5.03 -8.25 -1.53
C GLU A 108 5.23 -6.79 -1.97
N SER A 109 4.16 -6.07 -2.31
CA SER A 109 4.28 -4.65 -2.61
C SER A 109 4.78 -3.86 -1.40
N LYS A 110 5.79 -2.99 -1.59
CA LYS A 110 6.28 -2.12 -0.52
C LYS A 110 5.34 -0.93 -0.34
N LEU A 111 4.94 -0.69 0.90
CA LEU A 111 4.23 0.53 1.30
C LEU A 111 5.24 1.66 1.59
N PRO A 112 4.89 2.92 1.29
CA PRO A 112 5.63 4.09 1.75
C PRO A 112 5.62 4.19 3.28
N GLU A 113 6.67 4.77 3.86
CA GLU A 113 6.84 4.90 5.32
C GLU A 113 5.76 5.81 5.93
N ASP A 114 5.44 6.91 5.25
CA ASP A 114 4.43 7.90 5.68
C ASP A 114 3.00 7.60 5.22
N ALA A 115 2.73 6.43 4.63
CA ALA A 115 1.41 6.11 4.06
C ALA A 115 0.30 5.95 5.12
N VAL A 116 0.63 5.94 6.41
CA VAL A 116 -0.25 5.42 7.48
C VAL A 116 -0.80 6.46 8.45
N GLU A 117 -0.63 7.74 8.16
CA GLU A 117 -1.01 8.77 9.12
C GLU A 117 -2.24 9.55 8.69
N ASP A 118 -3.39 8.86 8.61
CA ASP A 118 -4.67 9.53 8.80
C ASP A 118 -5.47 8.77 9.87
N LEU A 119 -5.74 9.48 10.97
CA LEU A 119 -6.84 9.12 11.85
C LEU A 119 -8.11 9.08 10.99
N ALA A 120 -8.89 8.02 11.13
CA ALA A 120 -10.16 7.89 10.44
C ALA A 120 -11.19 8.86 11.06
N GLU A 121 -11.07 10.14 10.74
CA GLU A 121 -12.20 11.06 10.85
C GLU A 121 -13.05 10.88 9.58
N GLU A 122 -14.02 9.98 9.75
CA GLU A 122 -15.31 9.93 9.06
C GLU A 122 -15.33 10.35 7.58
N ASN A 123 -15.32 9.34 6.70
CA ASN A 123 -16.29 9.23 5.60
C ASN A 123 -16.59 10.50 4.77
N GLN A 124 -15.60 11.31 4.37
CA GLN A 124 -15.81 12.30 3.31
C GLN A 124 -15.25 11.80 1.98
N LYS A 125 -16.17 11.22 1.20
CA LYS A 125 -16.04 10.57 -0.11
C LYS A 125 -15.49 11.45 -1.26
N THR A 126 -14.78 12.54 -0.97
CA THR A 126 -14.25 13.45 -1.99
C THR A 126 -12.77 13.74 -1.75
N TYR A 127 -11.90 13.02 -2.46
CA TYR A 127 -10.49 13.35 -2.52
C TYR A 127 -10.28 14.61 -3.38
N SER A 128 -9.44 15.53 -2.90
CA SER A 128 -9.15 16.78 -3.61
C SER A 128 -7.88 16.72 -4.48
N GLY A 129 -7.08 15.66 -4.30
CA GLY A 129 -5.83 15.43 -5.00
C GLY A 129 -5.34 13.99 -4.90
N VAL A 130 -4.19 13.71 -5.51
CA VAL A 130 -3.46 12.44 -5.42
C VAL A 130 -2.05 12.73 -4.94
N ILE A 131 -1.51 11.83 -4.13
CA ILE A 131 -0.09 11.78 -3.80
C ILE A 131 0.46 10.37 -3.99
N ALA A 132 1.63 10.27 -4.62
CA ALA A 132 2.40 9.04 -4.75
C ALA A 132 3.80 9.24 -4.18
N TYR A 133 4.32 8.21 -3.52
CA TYR A 133 5.66 8.18 -2.98
C TYR A 133 6.57 7.39 -3.93
N TYR A 134 7.79 7.85 -4.12
CA TYR A 134 8.82 7.12 -4.87
C TYR A 134 10.13 7.12 -4.11
N ARG A 135 10.96 6.11 -4.37
CA ARG A 135 12.34 6.11 -3.91
C ARG A 135 13.20 6.98 -4.82
N ASP A 136 13.90 7.95 -4.24
CA ASP A 136 14.88 8.75 -4.98
C ASP A 136 16.14 7.92 -5.28
N GLU A 137 16.52 7.83 -6.55
CA GLU A 137 17.65 7.01 -6.99
C GLU A 137 19.00 7.49 -6.44
N LYS A 138 19.13 8.79 -6.10
CA LYS A 138 20.39 9.36 -5.62
C LYS A 138 20.53 9.22 -4.11
N THR A 139 19.45 9.41 -3.37
CA THR A 139 19.49 9.45 -1.90
C THR A 139 18.94 8.19 -1.24
N GLY A 140 18.22 7.34 -1.98
CA GLY A 140 17.51 6.17 -1.43
C GLY A 140 16.30 6.52 -0.56
N THR A 141 16.05 7.81 -0.32
CA THR A 141 14.97 8.31 0.53
C THR A 141 13.65 8.39 -0.25
N GLU A 142 12.53 8.27 0.46
CA GLU A 142 11.22 8.47 -0.14
C GLU A 142 10.96 9.96 -0.44
N LYS A 143 10.37 10.25 -1.60
CA LYS A 143 9.94 11.58 -2.02
C LYS A 143 8.56 11.50 -2.64
N THR A 144 7.87 12.63 -2.74
CA THR A 144 6.47 12.66 -3.17
C THR A 144 6.26 13.30 -4.54
N ARG A 145 5.21 12.85 -5.22
CA ARG A 145 4.61 13.48 -6.40
C ARG A 145 3.13 13.67 -6.16
N THR A 146 2.61 14.81 -6.58
CA THR A 146 1.25 15.24 -6.27
C THR A 146 0.54 15.76 -7.52
N ALA A 147 -0.79 15.64 -7.52
CA ALA A 147 -1.69 16.33 -8.45
C ALA A 147 -2.95 16.78 -7.71
N GLY A 148 -3.52 17.91 -8.14
CA GLY A 148 -4.67 18.50 -7.47
C GLY A 148 -4.35 19.14 -6.11
N ASP A 149 -5.41 19.46 -5.37
CA ASP A 149 -5.30 20.09 -4.05
C ASP A 149 -4.91 19.05 -2.98
N GLN A 150 -4.06 19.44 -2.04
CA GLN A 150 -3.49 18.54 -1.04
C GLN A 150 -4.15 18.67 0.34
N SER A 151 -5.33 19.29 0.43
CA SER A 151 -6.07 19.34 1.71
C SER A 151 -6.60 17.97 2.13
N LYS A 152 -7.05 17.14 1.17
CA LYS A 152 -7.54 15.77 1.38
C LYS A 152 -7.08 14.85 0.24
N PRO A 153 -5.77 14.58 0.11
CA PRO A 153 -5.24 13.83 -1.01
C PRO A 153 -5.48 12.33 -0.83
N ARG A 154 -5.78 11.63 -1.92
CA ARG A 154 -5.71 10.17 -1.97
C ARG A 154 -4.25 9.75 -2.05
N ARG A 155 -3.75 9.09 -1.02
CA ARG A 155 -2.40 8.50 -1.04
C ARG A 155 -2.42 7.19 -1.82
N LEU A 156 -1.56 7.06 -2.82
CA LEU A 156 -1.37 5.81 -3.55
C LEU A 156 -0.64 4.81 -2.65
N LEU A 157 -1.07 3.55 -2.76
CA LEU A 157 -0.70 2.50 -1.81
C LEU A 157 0.76 2.09 -1.88
N TRP A 158 1.31 2.05 -3.09
CA TRP A 158 2.62 1.45 -3.35
C TRP A 158 3.73 2.51 -3.40
N LEU A 159 4.92 2.10 -2.97
CA LEU A 159 6.14 2.86 -3.18
C LEU A 159 6.62 2.64 -4.62
N TYR A 160 6.70 3.73 -5.38
CA TYR A 160 7.12 3.70 -6.78
C TYR A 160 8.65 3.67 -6.90
N ALA A 161 9.14 2.97 -7.93
CA ALA A 161 10.56 2.77 -8.16
C ALA A 161 11.33 4.09 -8.38
N ASN A 162 10.73 5.06 -9.07
CA ASN A 162 11.36 6.34 -9.36
C ASN A 162 10.35 7.48 -9.59
N LYS A 163 10.88 8.68 -9.85
CA LYS A 163 10.10 9.89 -10.09
C LYS A 163 9.09 9.76 -11.24
N ASN A 164 9.49 9.10 -12.32
CA ASN A 164 8.71 9.00 -13.55
C ASN A 164 7.56 8.01 -13.38
N THR A 165 7.80 6.87 -12.73
CA THR A 165 6.76 5.88 -12.41
C THR A 165 5.71 6.47 -11.47
N ALA A 166 6.14 7.19 -10.42
CA ALA A 166 5.20 7.93 -9.56
C ALA A 166 4.41 9.00 -10.33
N LYS A 167 5.03 9.76 -11.23
CA LYS A 167 4.32 10.75 -12.04
C LYS A 167 3.23 10.09 -12.89
N ARG A 168 3.56 9.02 -13.61
CA ARG A 168 2.60 8.27 -14.44
C ARG A 168 1.41 7.78 -13.61
N ALA A 169 1.67 7.25 -12.43
CA ALA A 169 0.63 6.79 -11.53
C ALA A 169 -0.25 7.93 -11.00
N VAL A 170 0.34 9.05 -10.61
CA VAL A 170 -0.39 10.26 -10.20
C VAL A 170 -1.27 10.78 -11.34
N ASP A 171 -0.73 10.90 -12.55
CA ASP A 171 -1.48 11.37 -13.71
C ASP A 171 -2.65 10.43 -14.04
N ARG A 172 -2.42 9.12 -14.01
CA ARG A 172 -3.42 8.07 -14.26
C ARG A 172 -4.56 8.14 -13.25
N GLU A 173 -4.24 8.21 -11.96
CA GLU A 173 -5.26 8.27 -10.90
C GLU A 173 -5.97 9.63 -10.86
N TRP A 174 -5.27 10.72 -11.14
CA TRP A 174 -5.88 12.04 -11.27
C TRP A 174 -6.87 12.08 -12.43
N ALA A 175 -6.50 11.57 -13.61
CA ALA A 175 -7.40 11.47 -14.75
C ALA A 175 -8.65 10.63 -14.43
N ARG A 176 -8.49 9.50 -13.74
CA ARG A 176 -9.61 8.65 -13.27
C ARG A 176 -10.53 9.41 -12.32
N MET A 177 -9.99 10.16 -11.36
CA MET A 177 -10.80 10.95 -10.42
C MET A 177 -11.57 12.08 -11.12
N GLN A 178 -10.93 12.76 -12.09
CA GLN A 178 -11.59 13.81 -12.86
C GLN A 178 -12.72 13.25 -13.74
N ALA A 179 -12.50 12.07 -14.35
CA ALA A 179 -13.52 11.36 -15.11
C ALA A 179 -14.71 10.96 -14.23
N ALA A 180 -14.45 10.35 -13.06
CA ALA A 180 -15.49 9.97 -12.11
C ALA A 180 -16.28 11.17 -11.58
N LYS A 181 -15.62 12.31 -11.34
CA LYS A 181 -16.28 13.56 -10.94
C LYS A 181 -17.19 14.11 -12.04
N LYS A 182 -16.74 14.03 -13.29
CA LYS A 182 -17.54 14.44 -14.46
C LYS A 182 -18.77 13.54 -14.66
N GLU A 183 -18.60 12.24 -14.47
CA GLU A 183 -19.70 11.25 -14.55
C GLU A 183 -20.72 11.47 -13.43
N ALA A 184 -20.27 11.65 -12.18
CA ALA A 184 -21.15 11.98 -11.05
C ALA A 184 -21.91 13.31 -11.23
N ALA A 185 -21.33 14.26 -11.98
CA ALA A 185 -21.98 15.53 -12.31
C ALA A 185 -22.99 15.45 -13.47
N ASN A 186 -23.00 14.36 -14.25
CA ASN A 186 -23.90 14.19 -15.39
C ASN A 186 -24.41 12.74 -15.56
N PRO A 187 -25.32 12.27 -14.68
CA PRO A 187 -25.72 10.86 -14.60
C PRO A 187 -26.60 10.36 -15.77
N THR A 188 -27.06 11.21 -16.68
CA THR A 188 -28.08 10.87 -17.69
C THR A 188 -27.51 10.38 -19.04
N ALA A 189 -26.20 10.26 -19.21
CA ALA A 189 -25.57 9.99 -20.51
C ALA A 189 -25.12 8.53 -20.77
N SER A 190 -25.29 7.61 -19.82
CA SER A 190 -24.78 6.22 -19.94
C SER A 190 -25.87 5.14 -20.13
N GLY A 191 -27.13 5.55 -20.35
CA GLY A 191 -28.25 4.63 -20.54
C GLY A 191 -29.09 4.96 -21.77
N THR A 192 -28.61 4.57 -22.95
CA THR A 192 -29.40 4.32 -24.17
C THR A 192 -28.70 3.25 -25.00
#